data_AF-A0A9Q0X104-F1
#
_entry.id   AF-A0A9Q0X104-F1
#
_cell.length_a   1.000
_cell.length_b   1.000
_cell.length_c   1.000
_cell.angle_alpha   90.00
_cell.angle_beta   90.00
_cell.angle_gamma   90.00
#
_symmetry.space_group_name_H-M   'P 1'
#
loop_
_entity.id
_entity.type
_entity.pdbx_description
1 polymer ?
#
loop_
_entity_poly.entity_id
_entity_poly.type
_entity_poly.pdbx_seq_one_letter_code
_entity_poly.pdbx_strand_id
1 'polypeptide(L)'
;MCIVLNAKDVRVTGRKMTDKFYRWHTGYIGHLKERSLKDQMAKDPTEVIRKAVLRMLPRNKLRDDRDRKLRIFPDSEHPFGDQPVEAYVMPPRKVREVRPRARRAMIRAQKKAEQQEQGGNDKRKGKKREVEADLTA
;
A
#
# COMPACT_ATOMS: atom_id res chain seq x y z
N MET A 1 0.31 24.70 -7.95
CA MET A 1 0.67 23.42 -8.61
C MET A 1 0.62 22.33 -7.55
N CYS A 2 0.31 21.08 -7.88
CA CYS A 2 0.37 19.98 -6.92
C CYS A 2 1.39 18.93 -7.39
N ILE A 3 2.25 18.49 -6.47
CA ILE A 3 3.29 17.49 -6.70
C ILE A 3 2.94 16.25 -5.86
N VAL A 4 2.87 15.10 -6.50
CA VAL A 4 2.70 13.81 -5.84
C VAL A 4 3.99 13.02 -6.01
N LEU A 5 4.53 12.51 -4.90
CA LEU A 5 5.75 11.71 -4.85
C LEU A 5 5.42 10.24 -4.54
N ASN A 6 6.36 9.34 -4.78
CA ASN A 6 6.28 7.90 -4.45
C ASN A 6 5.06 7.20 -5.07
N ALA A 7 4.75 7.47 -6.34
CA ALA A 7 3.62 6.82 -7.00
C ALA A 7 3.76 5.28 -7.08
N LYS A 8 4.99 4.75 -7.02
CA LYS A 8 5.27 3.30 -6.97
C LYS A 8 4.72 2.62 -5.71
N ASP A 9 4.70 3.32 -4.59
CA ASP A 9 4.35 2.75 -3.28
C ASP A 9 2.85 2.81 -2.95
N VAL A 10 2.02 3.22 -3.93
CA VAL A 10 0.58 3.31 -3.73
C VAL A 10 -0.03 1.94 -3.46
N ARG A 11 -0.74 1.83 -2.33
CA ARG A 11 -1.48 0.63 -1.93
C ARG A 11 -2.96 0.76 -2.29
N VAL A 12 -3.51 -0.28 -2.91
CA VAL A 12 -4.95 -0.45 -3.10
C VAL A 12 -5.49 -1.51 -2.16
N THR A 13 -6.74 -1.35 -1.75
CA THR A 13 -7.39 -2.26 -0.82
C THR A 13 -7.99 -3.48 -1.53
N GLY A 14 -8.03 -4.64 -0.85
CA GLY A 14 -8.65 -5.88 -1.36
C GLY A 14 -7.87 -6.51 -2.52
N ARG A 15 -8.59 -7.17 -3.45
CA ARG A 15 -8.03 -7.85 -4.63
C ARG A 15 -7.98 -6.97 -5.89
N LYS A 16 -8.08 -5.64 -5.73
CA LYS A 16 -8.13 -4.68 -6.85
C LYS A 16 -6.89 -4.71 -7.74
N MET A 17 -5.75 -5.15 -7.23
CA MET A 17 -4.52 -5.27 -8.02
C MET A 17 -4.71 -6.19 -9.23
N THR A 18 -5.45 -7.30 -9.06
CA THR A 18 -5.71 -8.28 -10.12
C THR A 18 -7.03 -8.01 -10.82
N ASP A 19 -8.05 -7.62 -10.07
CA ASP A 19 -9.43 -7.65 -10.57
C ASP A 19 -9.81 -6.36 -11.31
N LYS A 20 -9.05 -5.27 -11.15
CA LYS A 20 -9.31 -3.99 -11.81
C LYS A 20 -8.63 -3.93 -13.17
N PHE A 21 -9.42 -3.76 -14.23
CA PHE A 21 -8.93 -3.59 -15.59
C PHE A 21 -9.15 -2.16 -16.11
N TYR A 22 -8.14 -1.63 -16.79
CA TYR A 22 -8.22 -0.44 -17.64
C TYR A 22 -8.58 -0.88 -19.05
N ARG A 23 -9.73 -0.43 -19.54
CA ARG A 23 -10.21 -0.74 -20.89
C ARG A 23 -10.21 0.51 -21.76
N TRP A 24 -9.75 0.37 -22.99
CA TRP A 24 -9.87 1.40 -24.02
C TRP A 24 -10.03 0.76 -25.40
N HIS A 25 -10.69 1.49 -26.29
CA HIS A 25 -10.92 1.06 -27.67
C HIS A 25 -10.05 1.90 -28.61
N THR A 26 -9.55 1.30 -29.68
CA THR A 26 -8.70 2.01 -30.65
C THR A 26 -9.47 2.63 -31.81
N GLY A 27 -10.72 2.23 -32.02
CA GLY A 27 -11.59 2.70 -33.10
C GLY A 27 -11.91 1.61 -34.14
N TYR A 28 -11.02 0.62 -34.30
CA TYR A 28 -11.22 -0.51 -35.21
C TYR A 28 -12.11 -1.61 -34.60
N ILE A 29 -12.92 -2.27 -35.42
CA ILE A 29 -13.82 -3.36 -35.01
C ILE A 29 -13.00 -4.48 -34.33
N GLY A 30 -13.44 -4.94 -33.16
CA GLY A 30 -12.78 -6.01 -32.40
C GLY A 30 -11.55 -5.60 -31.57
N HIS A 31 -11.15 -4.33 -31.57
CA HIS A 31 -9.90 -3.88 -30.92
C HIS A 31 -10.15 -3.26 -29.53
N LEU A 32 -10.80 -4.01 -28.65
CA LEU A 32 -10.89 -3.69 -27.23
C LEU A 32 -9.59 -4.10 -26.53
N LYS A 33 -8.84 -3.12 -26.03
CA LYS A 33 -7.60 -3.36 -25.29
C LYS A 33 -7.89 -3.28 -23.79
N GLU A 34 -7.36 -4.25 -23.06
CA GLU A 34 -7.47 -4.31 -21.61
C GLU A 34 -6.08 -4.44 -20.98
N ARG A 35 -5.90 -3.81 -19.83
CA ARG A 35 -4.70 -3.95 -19.01
C ARG A 35 -5.07 -4.00 -17.55
N SER A 36 -4.53 -4.96 -16.80
CA SER A 36 -4.78 -5.04 -15.36
C SER A 36 -4.12 -3.87 -14.61
N LEU A 37 -4.58 -3.57 -13.40
CA LEU A 37 -3.94 -2.57 -12.54
C LEU A 37 -2.50 -2.98 -12.21
N LYS A 38 -2.25 -4.27 -11.95
CA LYS A 38 -0.91 -4.81 -11.70
C LYS A 38 0.05 -4.49 -12.85
N ASP A 39 -0.35 -4.79 -14.09
CA ASP A 39 0.50 -4.54 -15.26
C ASP A 39 0.68 -3.04 -15.51
N GLN A 40 -0.35 -2.24 -15.26
CA GLN A 40 -0.26 -0.79 -15.39
C GLN A 40 0.69 -0.19 -14.35
N MET A 41 0.70 -0.68 -13.11
CA MET A 41 1.64 -0.23 -12.08
C MET A 41 3.08 -0.64 -12.38
N ALA A 42 3.29 -1.82 -12.98
CA ALA A 42 4.62 -2.26 -13.41
C ALA A 42 5.16 -1.43 -14.57
N LYS A 43 4.28 -1.02 -15.49
CA LYS A 43 4.66 -0.20 -16.63
C LYS A 43 4.88 1.26 -16.25
N ASP A 44 3.82 1.93 -15.78
CA ASP A 44 3.79 3.36 -15.53
C ASP A 44 2.86 3.67 -14.33
N PRO A 45 3.39 3.66 -13.09
CA PRO A 45 2.59 3.89 -11.88
C PRO A 45 2.00 5.31 -11.83
N THR A 46 2.68 6.27 -12.45
CA THR A 46 2.23 7.66 -12.60
C THR A 46 0.88 7.79 -13.32
N GLU A 47 0.64 6.95 -14.33
CA GLU A 47 -0.57 6.99 -15.15
C GLU A 47 -1.81 6.52 -14.36
N VAL A 48 -1.62 5.62 -13.39
CA VAL A 48 -2.69 5.12 -12.51
C VAL A 48 -3.33 6.26 -11.73
N ILE A 49 -2.50 7.11 -11.11
CA ILE A 49 -2.93 8.25 -10.30
C ILE A 49 -3.49 9.34 -11.21
N ARG A 50 -2.78 9.68 -12.31
CA ARG A 50 -3.22 10.71 -13.25
C ARG A 50 -4.61 10.41 -13.80
N LYS A 51 -4.85 9.19 -14.30
CA LYS A 51 -6.16 8.77 -14.81
C LYS A 51 -7.26 8.82 -13.74
N ALA A 52 -6.94 8.52 -12.49
CA ALA A 52 -7.90 8.59 -11.39
C ALA A 52 -8.31 10.04 -11.12
N VAL A 53 -7.34 10.94 -10.95
CA VAL A 53 -7.59 12.36 -10.68
C VAL A 53 -8.31 13.03 -11.86
N LEU A 54 -7.88 12.75 -13.09
CA LEU A 54 -8.52 13.29 -14.29
C LEU A 54 -10.00 12.93 -14.37
N ARG A 55 -10.37 11.72 -13.92
CA ARG A 55 -11.76 11.24 -13.87
C ARG A 55 -12.56 11.78 -12.68
N MET A 56 -11.89 12.33 -11.66
CA MET A 56 -12.54 13.02 -10.53
C MET A 56 -12.77 14.50 -10.79
N LEU A 57 -12.03 15.10 -11.73
CA LEU A 57 -12.20 16.50 -12.11
C LEU A 57 -13.52 16.72 -12.87
N PRO A 58 -14.14 17.92 -12.75
CA PRO A 58 -15.33 18.25 -13.51
C PRO A 58 -15.04 18.21 -15.01
N ARG A 59 -15.96 17.61 -15.78
CA ARG A 59 -15.82 17.48 -17.23
C ARG A 59 -16.15 18.81 -17.92
N ASN A 60 -15.15 19.69 -18.02
CA ASN A 60 -15.22 20.97 -18.73
C ASN A 60 -13.93 21.22 -19.54
N LYS A 61 -13.90 22.32 -20.31
CA LYS A 61 -12.73 22.70 -21.12
C LYS A 61 -11.47 22.95 -20.29
N LEU A 62 -11.63 23.42 -19.05
CA LEU A 62 -10.53 23.69 -18.11
C LEU A 62 -9.95 22.42 -17.47
N ARG A 63 -10.55 21.25 -17.71
CA ARG A 63 -10.09 20.00 -17.10
C ARG A 63 -8.64 19.70 -17.47
N ASP A 64 -8.31 19.85 -18.74
CA ASP A 64 -6.99 19.51 -19.26
C ASP A 64 -5.95 20.54 -18.78
N ASP A 65 -6.34 21.81 -18.65
CA ASP A 65 -5.50 22.86 -18.04
C ASP A 65 -5.24 22.64 -16.55
N ARG A 66 -6.20 22.05 -15.83
CA ARG A 66 -6.02 21.63 -14.43
C ARG A 66 -5.10 20.40 -14.34
N ASP A 67 -5.22 19.43 -15.24
CA ASP A 67 -4.33 18.26 -15.30
C ASP A 67 -2.87 18.66 -15.56
N ARG A 68 -2.64 19.69 -16.38
CA ARG A 68 -1.29 20.24 -16.62
C ARG A 68 -0.61 20.79 -15.35
N LYS A 69 -1.39 21.19 -14.33
CA LYS A 69 -0.89 21.65 -13.03
C LYS A 69 -0.60 20.50 -12.04
N LEU A 70 -0.82 19.25 -12.44
CA LEU A 70 -0.52 18.06 -11.64
C LEU A 70 0.80 17.42 -12.11
N ARG A 71 1.77 17.34 -11.21
CA ARG A 71 3.05 16.67 -11.43
C ARG A 71 3.12 15.46 -10.52
N ILE A 72 3.44 14.29 -11.08
CA ILE A 72 3.48 13.02 -10.34
C ILE A 72 4.83 12.37 -10.66
N PHE A 73 5.54 11.95 -9.61
CA PHE A 73 6.81 11.25 -9.73
C PHE A 73 6.70 9.84 -9.14
N PRO A 74 7.33 8.86 -9.79
CA PRO A 74 7.34 7.48 -9.28
C PRO A 74 8.17 7.35 -8.01
N ASP A 75 9.23 8.13 -7.91
CA ASP A 75 10.21 8.13 -6.81
C ASP A 75 9.96 9.31 -5.85
N SER A 76 10.83 9.45 -4.86
CA SER A 76 10.73 10.47 -3.80
C SER A 76 11.26 11.84 -4.22
N GLU A 77 11.97 11.92 -5.34
CA GLU A 77 12.65 13.14 -5.78
C GLU A 77 11.81 13.92 -6.80
N HIS A 78 11.92 15.25 -6.77
CA HIS A 78 11.35 16.14 -7.78
C HIS A 78 12.37 17.23 -8.19
N PRO A 79 12.34 17.67 -9.46
CA PRO A 79 13.26 18.70 -9.95
C PRO A 79 12.89 20.13 -9.52
N PHE A 80 11.76 20.33 -8.82
CA PHE A 80 11.22 21.66 -8.49
C PHE A 80 11.83 22.29 -7.22
N GLY A 81 13.12 22.11 -6.98
CA GLY A 81 13.80 22.60 -5.78
C GLY A 81 13.83 24.13 -5.66
N ASP A 82 13.83 24.83 -6.80
CA ASP A 82 13.94 26.29 -6.83
C ASP A 82 12.63 27.01 -6.46
N GLN A 83 11.50 26.29 -6.46
CA GLN A 83 10.19 26.86 -6.14
C GLN A 83 9.85 26.57 -4.67
N PRO A 84 9.22 27.52 -3.95
CA PRO A 84 8.74 27.25 -2.61
C PRO A 84 7.59 26.23 -2.67
N VAL A 85 7.85 25.00 -2.22
CA VAL A 85 6.86 23.92 -2.13
C VAL A 85 6.47 23.71 -0.67
N GLU A 86 5.18 23.82 -0.37
CA GLU A 86 4.63 23.50 0.95
C GLU A 86 4.18 22.04 1.02
N ALA A 87 4.60 21.33 2.07
CA ALA A 87 4.19 19.96 2.31
C ALA A 87 2.71 19.91 2.73
N TYR A 88 1.87 19.22 1.95
CA TYR A 88 0.45 19.10 2.24
C TYR A 88 0.15 17.93 3.19
N VAL A 89 -0.46 18.23 4.33
CA VAL A 89 -0.95 17.23 5.29
C VAL A 89 -2.43 16.96 5.03
N MET A 90 -2.79 15.69 4.84
CA MET A 90 -4.19 15.30 4.67
C MET A 90 -4.98 15.52 5.97
N PRO A 91 -6.26 15.91 5.90
CA PRO A 91 -7.10 16.04 7.09
C PRO A 91 -7.20 14.69 7.84
N PRO A 92 -7.29 14.71 9.19
CA PRO A 92 -7.31 13.48 9.99
C PRO A 92 -8.55 12.64 9.67
N ARG A 93 -8.34 11.41 9.20
CA ARG A 93 -9.41 10.44 8.95
C ARG A 93 -9.61 9.52 10.15
N LYS A 94 -10.86 9.32 10.57
CA LYS A 94 -11.22 8.21 11.47
C LYS A 94 -11.09 6.89 10.70
N VAL A 95 -10.00 6.17 10.93
CA VAL A 95 -9.79 4.85 10.31
C VAL A 95 -10.77 3.86 10.95
N ARG A 96 -11.58 3.19 10.12
CA ARG A 96 -12.40 2.06 10.59
C ARG A 96 -11.45 0.94 11.03
N GLU A 97 -11.51 0.54 12.30
CA GLU A 97 -10.71 -0.57 12.81
C GLU A 97 -10.93 -1.86 12.01
N VAL A 98 -9.92 -2.73 12.05
CA VAL A 98 -9.91 -4.07 11.44
C VAL A 98 -11.21 -4.81 11.76
N ARG A 99 -11.77 -5.54 10.79
CA ARG A 99 -12.95 -6.38 11.01
C ARG A 99 -12.78 -7.22 12.29
N PRO A 100 -13.76 -7.30 13.20
CA PRO A 100 -13.61 -7.95 14.51
C PRO A 100 -13.05 -9.38 14.46
N ARG A 101 -13.33 -10.12 13.38
CA ARG A 101 -12.78 -11.47 13.13
C ARG A 101 -11.27 -11.51 12.90
N ALA A 102 -10.71 -10.56 12.16
CA ALA A 102 -9.28 -10.48 11.87
C ALA A 102 -8.48 -10.08 13.11
N ARG A 103 -9.01 -9.16 13.92
CA ARG A 103 -8.43 -8.76 15.21
C ARG A 103 -8.36 -9.95 16.19
N ARG A 104 -9.43 -10.74 16.30
CA ARG A 104 -9.45 -11.96 17.14
C ARG A 104 -8.47 -13.03 16.66
N ALA A 105 -8.28 -13.18 15.35
CA ALA A 105 -7.32 -14.14 14.80
C ALA A 105 -5.86 -13.72 15.08
N MET A 106 -5.52 -12.44 14.94
CA MET A 106 -4.18 -11.93 15.28
C MET A 106 -3.87 -12.04 16.78
N ILE A 107 -4.80 -11.67 17.66
CA ILE A 107 -4.61 -11.81 19.11
C ILE A 107 -4.38 -13.28 19.49
N ARG A 108 -5.11 -14.22 18.87
CA ARG A 108 -4.90 -15.65 19.08
C ARG A 108 -3.55 -16.13 18.56
N ALA A 109 -3.09 -15.61 17.42
CA ALA A 109 -1.78 -15.96 16.86
C ALA A 109 -0.63 -15.41 17.72
N GLN A 110 -0.73 -14.16 18.18
CA GLN A 110 0.24 -13.55 19.11
C GLN A 110 0.30 -14.30 20.44
N LYS A 111 -0.86 -14.55 21.06
CA LYS A 111 -0.94 -15.32 22.32
C LYS A 111 -0.39 -16.74 22.18
N LYS A 112 -0.58 -17.38 21.02
CA LYS A 112 -0.01 -18.70 20.73
C LYS A 112 1.51 -18.65 20.54
N ALA A 113 2.04 -17.59 19.92
CA ALA A 113 3.49 -17.37 19.79
C ALA A 113 4.15 -17.11 21.16
N GLU A 114 3.54 -16.26 21.99
CA GLU A 114 3.99 -15.99 23.37
C GLU A 114 3.99 -17.24 24.24
N GLN A 115 2.97 -18.10 24.13
CA GLN A 115 2.91 -19.38 24.84
C GLN A 115 3.98 -20.37 24.37
N GLN A 116 4.36 -20.35 23.09
CA GLN A 116 5.45 -21.18 22.56
C GLN A 116 6.82 -20.69 23.05
N GLU A 117 7.01 -19.39 23.21
CA GLU A 117 8.23 -18.81 23.79
C GLU A 117 8.34 -19.13 25.30
N GLN A 118 7.24 -19.05 26.04
CA GLN A 118 7.21 -19.42 27.47
C GLN A 118 7.42 -20.92 27.69
N GLY A 119 6.81 -21.78 26.88
CA GLY A 119 7.03 -23.24 26.93
C GLY A 119 8.44 -23.68 26.54
N GLY A 120 9.16 -22.87 25.75
CA GLY A 120 10.59 -23.07 25.46
C GLY A 120 11.50 -22.61 26.60
N ASN A 121 11.10 -21.57 27.34
CA ASN A 121 11.88 -21.03 28.47
C ASN A 121 11.78 -21.93 29.72
N ASP A 122 10.62 -22.52 29.98
CA ASP A 122 10.44 -23.49 31.09
C ASP A 122 11.24 -24.79 30.87
N LYS A 123 11.33 -25.29 29.63
CA LYS A 123 12.16 -26.47 29.30
C LYS A 123 13.66 -26.20 29.44
N ARG A 124 14.15 -24.99 29.14
CA ARG A 124 15.55 -24.59 29.38
C ARG A 124 15.85 -24.45 30.87
N LYS A 125 14.88 -24.02 31.68
CA LYS A 125 15.01 -23.87 33.13
C LYS A 125 15.01 -25.23 33.85
N GLY A 126 14.19 -26.18 33.39
CA GLY A 126 14.21 -27.57 33.87
C GLY A 126 15.53 -28.29 33.57
N LYS A 127 16.04 -28.19 32.34
CA LYS A 127 17.30 -28.84 31.94
C LYS A 127 18.53 -28.29 32.67
N LYS A 128 18.53 -27.00 33.06
CA LYS A 128 19.59 -26.41 33.89
C LYS A 128 19.60 -26.95 35.33
N ARG A 129 18.40 -27.20 35.90
CA ARG A 129 18.25 -27.75 37.26
C ARG A 129 18.61 -29.23 37.34
N GLU A 130 18.30 -30.01 36.29
CA GLU A 130 18.71 -31.42 36.19
C GLU A 130 20.23 -31.55 36.08
N VAL A 131 20.88 -30.73 35.25
CA VAL A 131 22.35 -30.74 35.10
C VAL A 131 23.09 -30.28 36.37
N GLU A 132 22.53 -29.35 37.15
CA GLU A 132 23.11 -28.95 38.46
C GLU A 132 22.97 -30.05 39.53
N ALA A 133 21.91 -30.85 39.49
CA ALA A 133 21.70 -31.94 40.46
C ALA A 133 22.69 -33.11 40.25
N ASP A 134 22.97 -33.46 38.98
CA ASP A 134 23.90 -34.54 38.62
C ASP A 134 25.38 -34.20 38.90
N LEU A 135 25.73 -32.92 39.09
CA LEU A 135 27.09 -32.46 39.42
C LEU A 135 27.39 -32.44 40.93
N THR A 136 26.40 -32.78 41.78
CA THR A 136 26.50 -32.72 43.25
C THR A 136 26.28 -34.06 43.97
N ALA A 137 26.24 -35.17 43.23
CA ALA A 137 26.19 -36.55 43.76
C ALA A 137 27.47 -37.30 43.41
#